data_AF-B8LAD7-F1
#
_entry.id   AF-B8LAD7-F1
#
_cell.length_a   1.000
_cell.length_b   1.000
_cell.length_c   1.000
_cell.angle_alpha   90.00
_cell.angle_beta   90.00
_cell.angle_gamma   90.00
#
_symmetry.space_group_name_H-M   'P 1'
#
loop_
_entity.id
_entity.type
_entity.pdbx_description
1 polymer ?
#
loop_
_entity_poly.entity_id
_entity_poly.type
_entity_poly.pdbx_seq_one_letter_code
_entity_poly.pdbx_strand_id
1 'polypeptide(L)'
;MAMTGNRTGARRWWRPLAAVFGALALGSASVSAQDAPAHWMAYAAAVGGQLQQRLQLEQDPQVQRVMEWLQAHPDAPMPLSVSVWIAADGRISKLEFDSLGDRQVDADLRAALLAARLQAPPPDMRQPLRLGLALEPK
;
A
#
# COMPACT_ATOMS: atom_id res chain seq x y z
N MET A 1 -13.00 -27.32 37.48
CA MET A 1 -11.55 -27.28 37.77
C MET A 1 -10.80 -27.93 36.61
N ALA A 2 -9.66 -27.34 36.24
CA ALA A 2 -8.67 -27.77 35.22
C ALA A 2 -9.11 -27.66 33.75
N MET A 3 -8.62 -26.75 32.89
CA MET A 3 -7.21 -26.54 32.43
C MET A 3 -6.70 -27.86 31.80
N THR A 4 -6.19 -27.99 30.58
CA THR A 4 -5.29 -27.16 29.75
C THR A 4 -5.03 -27.99 28.47
N GLY A 5 -4.53 -27.39 27.38
CA GLY A 5 -3.82 -28.18 26.35
C GLY A 5 -3.94 -27.68 24.92
N ASN A 6 -3.22 -26.62 24.61
CA ASN A 6 -2.97 -26.11 23.27
C ASN A 6 -1.91 -26.96 22.54
N ARG A 7 -1.90 -26.91 21.18
CA ARG A 7 -0.76 -27.01 20.24
C ARG A 7 -0.74 -28.12 19.18
N THR A 8 -0.87 -27.64 17.94
CA THR A 8 0.00 -27.84 16.76
C THR A 8 0.21 -29.26 16.21
N GLY A 9 -0.22 -29.45 14.96
CA GLY A 9 0.15 -30.60 14.14
C GLY A 9 -0.12 -30.35 12.66
N ALA A 10 0.74 -29.58 12.01
CA ALA A 10 0.76 -29.45 10.56
C ALA A 10 1.05 -30.82 9.91
N ARG A 11 0.15 -31.32 9.05
CA ARG A 11 0.48 -32.37 8.08
C ARG A 11 -0.02 -32.01 6.69
N ARG A 12 0.95 -31.52 5.93
CA ARG A 12 1.05 -31.44 4.47
C ARG A 12 0.62 -32.77 3.83
N TRP A 13 -0.51 -32.79 3.14
CA TRP A 13 -0.81 -33.82 2.14
C TRP A 13 -1.22 -33.13 0.84
N TRP A 14 -0.21 -32.89 0.00
CA TRP A 14 -0.40 -32.54 -1.40
C TRP A 14 -0.82 -33.80 -2.15
N ARG A 15 -1.85 -33.70 -3.01
CA ARG A 15 -1.74 -33.84 -4.47
C ARG A 15 -3.12 -33.82 -5.16
N PRO A 16 -3.16 -33.52 -6.46
CA PRO A 16 -3.98 -32.42 -6.98
C PRO A 16 -5.07 -32.89 -7.96
N LEU A 17 -6.12 -32.09 -8.13
CA LEU A 17 -7.02 -32.21 -9.27
C LEU A 17 -7.04 -30.89 -10.02
N ALA A 18 -6.52 -30.98 -11.24
CA ALA A 18 -6.50 -29.96 -12.25
C ALA A 18 -7.92 -29.50 -12.55
N ALA A 19 -8.17 -28.21 -12.33
CA ALA A 19 -9.22 -27.49 -13.04
C ALA A 19 -8.53 -26.45 -13.91
N VAL A 20 -8.65 -26.68 -15.21
CA VAL A 20 -8.28 -25.79 -16.30
C VAL A 20 -8.99 -24.45 -16.09
N PHE A 21 -8.26 -23.45 -15.59
CA PHE A 21 -8.55 -22.05 -15.83
C PHE A 21 -7.26 -21.36 -16.25
N GLY A 22 -7.33 -20.80 -17.46
CA GLY A 22 -6.23 -20.21 -18.18
C GLY A 22 -5.48 -19.17 -17.35
N ALA A 23 -4.17 -19.21 -17.54
CA ALA A 23 -3.18 -18.18 -17.25
C ALA A 23 -3.76 -16.78 -17.02
N LEU A 24 -3.76 -16.34 -15.76
CA LEU A 24 -3.60 -14.94 -15.33
C LEU A 24 -3.22 -14.87 -13.84
N ALA A 25 -2.41 -15.82 -13.36
CA ALA A 25 -1.59 -15.57 -12.18
C ALA A 25 -0.39 -14.72 -12.64
N LEU A 26 -0.65 -13.46 -12.96
CA LEU A 26 0.39 -12.43 -12.94
C LEU A 26 0.81 -12.30 -11.48
N GLY A 27 1.71 -13.20 -11.05
CA GLY A 27 2.53 -12.98 -9.88
C GLY A 27 3.10 -11.58 -10.02
N SER A 28 2.62 -10.67 -9.18
CA SER A 28 3.05 -9.28 -9.15
C SER A 28 4.49 -9.25 -8.63
N ALA A 29 5.43 -9.65 -9.48
CA ALA A 29 6.85 -9.47 -9.24
C ALA A 29 7.05 -7.95 -9.16
N SER A 30 7.25 -7.48 -7.92
CA SER A 30 7.58 -6.08 -7.66
C SER A 30 8.92 -5.82 -8.34
N VAL A 31 8.94 -4.98 -9.38
CA VAL A 31 10.20 -4.57 -9.99
C VAL A 31 10.91 -3.65 -9.00
N SER A 32 12.10 -4.05 -8.56
CA SER A 32 12.97 -3.21 -7.74
C SER A 32 13.26 -1.91 -8.51
N ALA A 33 13.22 -0.76 -7.81
CA ALA A 33 13.48 0.58 -8.39
C ALA A 33 14.81 0.69 -9.16
N GLN A 34 15.71 -0.28 -8.98
CA GLN A 34 17.04 -0.40 -9.57
C GLN A 34 17.02 -0.81 -11.05
N ASP A 35 16.00 -1.57 -11.48
CA ASP A 35 15.80 -2.04 -12.86
C ASP A 35 14.68 -1.27 -13.58
N ALA A 36 14.08 -0.28 -12.90
CA ALA A 36 13.00 0.51 -13.45
C ALA A 36 13.55 1.56 -14.43
N PRO A 37 13.01 1.66 -15.66
CA PRO A 37 13.28 2.76 -16.56
C PRO A 37 13.07 4.14 -15.90
N ALA A 38 13.88 5.14 -16.29
CA ALA A 38 13.84 6.48 -15.72
C ALA A 38 12.45 7.14 -15.76
N HIS A 39 11.63 6.85 -16.78
CA HIS A 39 10.27 7.37 -16.88
C HIS A 39 9.31 6.75 -15.84
N TRP A 40 9.54 5.52 -15.36
CA TRP A 40 8.80 4.94 -14.24
C TRP A 40 9.21 5.59 -12.92
N MET A 41 10.50 5.89 -12.74
CA MET A 41 10.97 6.63 -11.56
C MET A 41 10.40 8.05 -11.50
N ALA A 42 10.37 8.76 -12.64
CA ALA A 42 9.76 10.08 -12.72
C ALA A 42 8.26 10.04 -12.38
N TYR A 43 7.55 9.03 -12.89
CA TYR A 43 6.15 8.81 -12.53
C TYR A 43 5.97 8.47 -11.05
N ALA A 44 6.81 7.61 -10.48
CA ALA A 44 6.78 7.27 -9.06
C ALA A 44 7.05 8.48 -8.16
N ALA A 45 8.00 9.34 -8.53
CA ALA A 45 8.27 10.59 -7.84
C ALA A 45 7.09 11.57 -7.95
N ALA A 46 6.46 11.69 -9.12
CA ALA A 46 5.28 12.53 -9.32
C ALA A 46 4.09 12.05 -8.47
N VAL A 47 3.80 10.74 -8.49
CA VAL A 47 2.74 10.14 -7.67
C VAL A 47 3.05 10.29 -6.18
N GLY A 48 4.27 10.00 -5.74
CA GLY A 48 4.70 10.16 -4.35
C GLY A 48 4.54 11.59 -3.87
N GLY A 49 5.02 12.57 -4.64
CA GLY A 49 4.85 14.00 -4.35
C GLY A 49 3.39 14.42 -4.31
N GLN A 50 2.55 13.91 -5.21
CA GLN A 50 1.12 14.22 -5.22
C GLN A 50 0.38 13.63 -4.01
N LEU A 51 0.70 12.39 -3.62
CA LEU A 51 0.15 11.78 -2.41
C LEU A 51 0.62 12.53 -1.16
N GLN A 52 1.91 12.89 -1.08
CA GLN A 52 2.45 13.67 0.03
C GLN A 52 1.79 15.05 0.11
N GLN A 53 1.58 15.73 -1.02
CA GLN A 53 0.87 17.01 -1.06
C GLN A 53 -0.59 16.87 -0.61
N ARG A 54 -1.26 15.76 -0.94
CA ARG A 54 -2.62 15.48 -0.45
C ARG A 54 -2.66 15.28 1.05
N LEU A 55 -1.66 14.60 1.61
CA LEU A 55 -1.49 14.41 3.05
C LEU A 55 -1.07 15.69 3.78
N GLN A 56 -0.51 16.68 3.07
CA GLN A 56 -0.24 18.00 3.62
C GLN A 56 -1.47 18.92 3.60
N LEU A 57 -2.53 18.56 2.88
CA LEU A 57 -3.78 19.32 2.90
C LEU A 57 -4.56 18.97 4.16
N GLU A 58 -4.35 19.75 5.22
CA GLU A 58 -5.04 19.67 6.53
C GLU A 58 -6.57 19.84 6.45
N GLN A 59 -7.11 20.16 5.28
CA GLN A 59 -8.55 20.34 5.08
C GLN A 59 -9.34 19.02 5.11
N ASP A 60 -8.67 17.88 5.07
CA ASP A 60 -9.33 16.58 5.13
C ASP A 60 -9.34 16.05 6.57
N PRO A 61 -10.52 15.83 7.18
CA PRO A 61 -10.63 15.34 8.56
C PRO A 61 -9.98 13.97 8.74
N GLN A 62 -9.84 13.18 7.66
CA GLN A 62 -9.14 11.89 7.71
C GLN A 62 -7.63 12.09 7.86
N VAL A 63 -7.06 13.02 7.09
CA VAL A 63 -5.63 13.38 7.17
C VAL A 63 -5.31 13.95 8.53
N GLN A 64 -6.16 14.84 9.07
CA GLN A 64 -5.98 15.42 10.39
C GLN A 64 -5.88 14.33 11.47
N ARG A 65 -6.80 13.35 11.46
CA ARG A 65 -6.76 12.24 12.43
C ARG A 65 -5.50 11.40 12.33
N VAL A 66 -4.99 11.17 11.11
CA VAL A 66 -3.73 10.45 10.90
C VAL A 66 -2.55 11.25 11.47
N MET A 67 -2.50 12.56 11.24
CA MET A 67 -1.45 13.43 11.77
C MET A 67 -1.48 13.52 13.30
N GLU A 68 -2.67 13.66 13.90
CA GLU A 68 -2.83 13.64 15.36
C GLU A 68 -2.36 12.31 15.97
N TRP A 69 -2.67 11.19 15.31
CA TRP A 69 -2.21 9.88 15.76
C TRP A 69 -0.70 9.71 15.65
N LEU A 70 -0.08 10.18 14.55
CA LEU A 70 1.38 10.15 14.35
C LEU A 70 2.12 11.04 15.35
N GLN A 71 1.58 12.21 15.68
CA GLN A 71 2.12 13.06 16.74
C GLN A 71 2.09 12.37 18.10
N ALA A 72 1.04 11.59 18.38
CA ALA A 72 0.94 10.80 19.61
C ALA A 72 1.83 9.54 19.60
N HIS A 73 2.24 9.05 18.42
CA HIS A 73 3.02 7.82 18.24
C HIS A 73 4.28 8.10 17.40
N PRO A 74 5.31 8.74 17.98
CA PRO A 74 6.58 9.00 17.29
C PRO A 74 7.35 7.71 16.93
N ASP A 75 7.00 6.58 17.55
CA ASP A 75 7.54 5.25 17.25
C ASP A 75 6.92 4.59 16.00
N ALA A 76 6.00 5.27 15.31
CA ALA A 76 5.38 4.75 14.10
C ALA A 76 6.44 4.45 13.00
N PRO A 77 6.29 3.35 12.23
CA PRO A 77 7.27 2.97 11.22
C PRO A 77 7.30 3.98 10.07
N MET A 78 8.27 4.88 10.10
CA MET A 78 8.58 5.79 8.98
C MET A 78 9.90 5.41 8.30
N PRO A 79 9.98 5.46 6.95
CA PRO A 79 8.93 5.86 6.00
C PRO A 79 7.89 4.75 5.75
N LEU A 80 6.63 5.14 5.58
CA LEU A 80 5.53 4.21 5.33
C LEU A 80 5.62 3.67 3.89
N SER A 81 5.85 2.38 3.74
CA SER A 81 5.87 1.74 2.42
C SER A 81 4.45 1.44 1.94
N VAL A 82 3.98 2.18 0.95
CA VAL A 82 2.66 2.03 0.32
C VAL A 82 2.81 1.41 -1.06
N SER A 83 2.18 0.26 -1.27
CA SER A 83 1.98 -0.38 -2.56
C SER A 83 0.66 0.11 -3.18
N VAL A 84 0.74 0.76 -4.33
CA VAL A 84 -0.41 1.34 -5.03
C VAL A 84 -0.60 0.64 -6.37
N TRP A 85 -1.84 0.26 -6.66
CA TRP A 85 -2.29 -0.21 -7.97
C TRP A 85 -3.14 0.88 -8.58
N ILE A 86 -2.75 1.30 -9.78
CA ILE A 86 -3.38 2.40 -10.49
C ILE A 86 -3.96 1.82 -11.77
N ALA A 87 -5.25 1.99 -11.97
CA ALA A 87 -5.92 1.61 -13.21
C ALA A 87 -5.42 2.50 -14.36
N ALA A 88 -5.62 2.05 -15.60
CA ALA A 88 -5.15 2.76 -16.79
C ALA A 88 -5.74 4.19 -16.92
N ASP A 89 -6.84 4.48 -16.22
CA ASP A 89 -7.47 5.79 -16.15
C ASP A 89 -6.90 6.72 -15.06
N GLY A 90 -5.85 6.28 -14.33
CA GLY A 90 -5.21 7.06 -13.26
C GLY A 90 -5.91 6.97 -11.90
N ARG A 91 -6.96 6.14 -11.78
CA ARG A 91 -7.62 5.86 -10.49
C ARG A 91 -6.86 4.81 -9.71
N ILE A 92 -6.80 4.97 -8.39
CA ILE A 92 -6.26 3.94 -7.52
C ILE A 92 -7.29 2.80 -7.45
N SER A 93 -6.91 1.62 -7.93
CA SER A 93 -7.72 0.41 -7.89
C SER A 93 -7.51 -0.34 -6.57
N LYS A 94 -6.28 -0.33 -6.05
CA LYS A 94 -5.92 -0.97 -4.77
C LYS A 94 -4.79 -0.20 -4.11
N LEU A 95 -4.78 -0.21 -2.78
CA LEU A 95 -3.73 0.39 -1.97
C LEU A 95 -3.45 -0.48 -0.75
N GLU A 96 -2.20 -0.88 -0.56
CA GLU A 96 -1.72 -1.69 0.56
C GLU A 96 -0.52 -1.01 1.21
N PHE A 97 -0.45 -1.00 2.53
CA PHE A 97 0.67 -0.45 3.29
C PHE A 97 0.81 -1.21 4.62
N ASP A 98 1.95 -1.04 5.27
CA ASP A 98 2.18 -1.61 6.60
C ASP A 98 1.29 -0.88 7.62
N SER A 99 0.49 -1.64 8.38
CA SER A 99 -0.47 -1.06 9.32
C SER A 99 0.24 -0.20 10.36
N LEU A 100 -0.28 1.00 10.61
CA LEU A 100 0.24 1.89 11.64
C LEU A 100 -0.03 1.37 13.06
N GLY A 101 -0.88 0.35 13.21
CA GLY A 101 -1.26 -0.24 14.50
C GLY A 101 -2.66 0.17 14.96
N ASP A 102 -3.28 1.15 14.31
CA ASP A 102 -4.69 1.52 14.49
C ASP A 102 -5.46 1.36 13.18
N ARG A 103 -6.48 0.50 13.19
CA ARG A 103 -7.28 0.19 11.98
C ARG A 103 -8.10 1.38 11.48
N GLN A 104 -8.51 2.28 12.37
CA GLN A 104 -9.26 3.47 12.00
C GLN A 104 -8.34 4.45 11.29
N VAL A 105 -7.15 4.68 11.84
CA VAL A 105 -6.11 5.52 11.23
C VAL A 105 -5.67 4.96 9.90
N ASP A 106 -5.50 3.64 9.80
CA ASP A 106 -5.20 2.97 8.53
C ASP A 106 -6.33 3.18 7.49
N ALA A 107 -7.59 3.06 7.91
CA ALA A 107 -8.72 3.25 7.01
C ALA A 107 -8.84 4.71 6.55
N ASP A 108 -8.61 5.66 7.45
CA ASP A 108 -8.60 7.10 7.18
C ASP A 108 -7.45 7.47 6.23
N LEU A 109 -6.23 6.98 6.46
CA LEU A 109 -5.10 7.16 5.57
C LEU A 109 -5.40 6.58 4.18
N ARG A 110 -5.93 5.34 4.13
CA ARG A 110 -6.30 4.71 2.87
C ARG A 110 -7.32 5.54 2.11
N ALA A 111 -8.37 6.01 2.78
CA ALA A 111 -9.43 6.76 2.16
C ALA A 111 -8.96 8.15 1.67
N ALA A 112 -8.11 8.84 2.44
CA ALA A 112 -7.47 10.09 2.01
C ALA A 112 -6.62 9.90 0.75
N LEU A 113 -5.82 8.82 0.70
CA LEU A 113 -5.01 8.49 -0.49
C LEU A 113 -5.89 8.08 -1.69
N LEU A 114 -6.94 7.28 -1.47
CA LEU A 114 -7.90 6.87 -2.51
C LEU A 114 -8.70 8.04 -3.09
N ALA A 115 -8.91 9.10 -2.30
CA ALA A 115 -9.54 10.33 -2.77
C ALA A 115 -8.64 11.15 -3.71
N ALA A 116 -7.34 10.83 -3.82
CA ALA A 116 -6.45 11.48 -4.78
C ALA A 116 -6.67 10.93 -6.20
N ARG A 117 -6.83 11.83 -7.17
CA ARG A 117 -6.79 11.48 -8.60
C ARG A 117 -5.36 11.50 -9.09
N LEU A 118 -4.75 10.34 -9.25
CA LEU A 118 -3.38 10.23 -9.75
C LEU A 118 -3.32 10.39 -11.27
N GLN A 119 -2.12 10.67 -11.77
CA GLN A 119 -1.86 10.67 -13.19
C GLN A 119 -1.97 9.24 -13.75
N ALA A 120 -2.39 9.09 -15.01
CA ALA A 120 -2.49 7.77 -15.64
C ALA A 120 -1.12 7.08 -15.67
N PRO A 121 -1.03 5.79 -15.26
CA PRO A 121 0.23 5.06 -15.27
C PRO A 121 0.69 4.81 -16.71
N PRO A 122 2.01 4.77 -16.97
CA PRO A 122 2.54 4.37 -18.26
C PRO A 122 2.07 2.95 -18.61
N PRO A 123 1.71 2.65 -19.88
CA PRO A 123 1.16 1.36 -20.28
C PRO A 123 2.15 0.19 -20.07
N ASP A 124 3.46 0.48 -20.14
CA ASP A 124 4.52 -0.50 -19.89
C ASP A 124 4.84 -0.69 -18.39
N MET A 125 4.26 0.13 -17.50
CA MET A 125 4.62 0.15 -16.08
C MET A 125 4.10 -1.08 -15.33
N ARG A 126 4.98 -1.72 -14.56
CA ARG A 126 4.64 -2.88 -13.73
C ARG A 126 4.09 -2.45 -12.38
N GLN A 127 2.98 -3.07 -11.98
CA GLN A 127 2.31 -2.86 -10.70
C GLN A 127 2.52 -4.06 -9.76
N PRO A 128 2.52 -3.87 -8.44
CA PRO A 128 2.28 -2.63 -7.70
C PRO A 128 3.45 -1.64 -7.73
N LEU A 129 3.11 -0.35 -7.68
CA LEU A 129 4.09 0.70 -7.45
C LEU A 129 4.30 0.86 -5.95
N ARG A 130 5.52 0.60 -5.47
CA ARG A 130 5.89 0.80 -4.07
C ARG A 130 6.48 2.18 -3.86
N LEU A 131 5.83 2.97 -3.02
CA LEU A 131 6.19 4.34 -2.69
C LEU A 131 6.48 4.40 -1.19
N GLY A 132 7.61 5.00 -0.81
CA GLY A 132 7.86 5.37 0.58
C GLY A 132 7.28 6.75 0.83
N LEU A 133 6.22 6.84 1.64
CA LEU A 133 5.67 8.12 2.07
C LEU A 133 6.32 8.51 3.41
N ALA A 134 7.00 9.65 3.41
CA ALA A 134 7.47 10.29 4.64
C ALA A 134 6.33 11.17 5.18
N LEU A 135 5.73 10.74 6.29
CA LEU A 135 4.67 11.47 6.97
C LEU A 135 5.30 12.30 8.09
N GLU A 136 6.05 13.35 7.76
CA GLU A 136 6.68 14.17 8.82
C GLU A 136 5.59 14.90 9.62
N PRO A 137 5.43 14.60 10.92
CA PRO A 137 4.57 15.39 11.78
C PRO A 137 5.25 16.73 12.01
N LYS A 138 4.54 17.83 11.73
CA LYS A 138 5.01 19.18 12.04
C LYS A 138 4.84 19.50 13.53
#